data_AF-A0A3Q0J6X8-F1
#
_entry.id   AF-A0A3Q0J6X8-F1
#
_cell.length_a   1.000
_cell.length_b   1.000
_cell.length_c   1.000
_cell.angle_alpha   90.00
_cell.angle_beta   90.00
_cell.angle_gamma   90.00
#
_symmetry.space_group_name_H-M   'P 1'
#
loop_
_entity.id
_entity.type
_entity.pdbx_description
1 polymer ?
#
loop_
_entity_poly.entity_id
_entity_poly.type
_entity_poly.pdbx_seq_one_letter_code
_entity_poly.pdbx_strand_id
1 'polypeptide(L)' 'MYKRAVSLRPNDSRSHSNLGAMLHLNGRYVEAAKSYEEALRIEPGESTTLSNLKKLHKVMSRS' A
#
# COMPACT_ATOMS: atom_id res chain seq x y z
N MET A 1 -15.40 -4.95 1.65
CA MET A 1 -15.04 -5.90 0.58
C MET A 1 -13.52 -6.12 0.44
N TYR A 2 -12.65 -5.14 0.72
CA TYR A 2 -11.18 -5.32 0.58
C TYR A 2 -10.49 -6.28 1.55
N LYS A 3 -10.90 -6.35 2.82
CA LYS A 3 -10.35 -7.32 3.79
C LYS A 3 -10.46 -8.77 3.31
N ARG A 4 -11.46 -9.08 2.47
CA ARG A 4 -11.69 -10.43 1.93
C ARG A 4 -10.80 -10.75 0.72
N ALA A 5 -10.36 -9.74 -0.03
CA ALA A 5 -9.45 -9.92 -1.16
C ALA A 5 -8.03 -10.30 -0.70
N VAL A 6 -7.55 -9.66 0.37
CA VAL A 6 -6.27 -10.02 1.02
C VAL A 6 -6.29 -11.45 1.55
N SER A 7 -7.44 -11.93 2.05
CA SER A 7 -7.59 -13.31 2.53
C SER A 7 -7.53 -14.37 1.44
N LEU A 8 -7.80 -14.02 0.17
CA LEU A 8 -7.82 -14.99 -0.93
C LEU A 8 -6.44 -15.18 -1.59
N ARG A 9 -5.57 -14.16 -1.53
CA ARG A 9 -4.18 -14.22 -2.04
C ARG A 9 -3.26 -13.34 -1.17
N PRO A 10 -2.84 -13.83 0.01
CA PRO A 10 -1.99 -13.05 0.90
C PRO A 10 -0.61 -12.69 0.30
N ASN A 11 -0.18 -13.40 -0.75
CA ASN A 11 1.10 -13.21 -1.44
C ASN A 11 0.99 -12.46 -2.79
N ASP A 12 -0.10 -11.75 -3.07
CA ASP A 12 -0.18 -10.90 -4.27
C ASP A 12 0.24 -9.45 -3.96
N SER A 13 1.47 -9.10 -4.34
CA SER A 13 2.05 -7.74 -4.26
C SER A 13 1.05 -6.68 -4.73
N ARG A 14 0.38 -6.91 -5.86
CA ARG A 14 -0.56 -5.95 -6.47
C ARG A 14 -1.79 -5.71 -5.60
N SER A 15 -2.29 -6.74 -4.92
CA SER A 15 -3.45 -6.63 -4.03
C SER A 15 -3.14 -5.74 -2.83
N HIS A 16 -1.95 -5.90 -2.23
CA HIS A 16 -1.47 -5.04 -1.16
C HIS A 16 -1.20 -3.61 -1.65
N SER A 17 -0.61 -3.44 -2.83
CA SER A 17 -0.36 -2.11 -3.43
C SER A 17 -1.67 -1.35 -3.71
N ASN A 18 -2.67 -2.02 -4.29
CA ASN A 18 -3.98 -1.44 -4.56
C ASN A 18 -4.72 -1.06 -3.27
N LEU A 19 -4.65 -1.92 -2.24
CA LEU A 19 -5.20 -1.60 -0.93
C LEU A 19 -4.52 -0.36 -0.32
N GLY A 20 -3.19 -0.28 -0.40
CA GLY A 20 -2.42 0.89 0.03
C GLY A 20 -2.88 2.17 -0.68
N ALA A 21 -3.07 2.11 -2.00
CA ALA A 21 -3.58 3.24 -2.79
C ALA A 21 -4.97 3.70 -2.34
N MET A 22 -5.88 2.78 -2.10
CA MET A 22 -7.22 3.12 -1.61
C MET A 22 -7.20 3.73 -0.20
N LEU A 23 -6.37 3.19 0.69
CA LEU A 23 -6.22 3.72 2.05
C LEU A 23 -5.59 5.11 2.03
N HIS A 24 -4.60 5.33 1.16
CA HIS A 24 -3.96 6.62 0.97
C HIS A 24 -4.97 7.68 0.50
N LEU A 25 -5.79 7.36 -0.50
CA LEU A 25 -6.85 8.25 -0.99
C LEU A 25 -7.89 8.58 0.10
N ASN A 26 -8.14 7.66 1.02
CA ASN A 26 -9.09 7.84 2.12
C ASN A 26 -8.46 8.50 3.37
N GLY A 27 -7.23 9.03 3.28
CA GLY A 27 -6.57 9.69 4.42
C GLY A 27 -6.05 8.73 5.50
N ARG A 28 -6.16 7.41 5.29
CA ARG A 28 -5.76 6.38 6.26
C ARG A 28 -4.27 6.05 6.10
N TYR A 29 -3.43 7.03 6.35
CA TYR A 29 -2.02 7.00 5.95
C TYR A 29 -1.19 5.88 6.61
N VAL A 30 -1.38 5.63 7.91
CA VAL A 30 -0.66 4.55 8.62
C VAL A 30 -0.98 3.18 8.04
N GLU A 31 -2.24 2.93 7.68
CA GLU A 31 -2.65 1.65 7.09
C GLU A 31 -2.19 1.54 5.64
N ALA A 32 -2.19 2.65 4.90
CA ALA A 32 -1.65 2.70 3.55
C ALA A 32 -0.17 2.32 3.52
N ALA A 33 0.63 2.86 4.45
CA ALA A 33 2.06 2.55 4.56
C ALA A 33 2.28 1.05 4.77
N LYS A 34 1.57 0.45 5.74
CA LYS A 34 1.66 -1.01 6.00
C LYS A 34 1.31 -1.85 4.77
N SER A 35 0.28 -1.46 4.01
CA SER A 35 -0.08 -2.17 2.78
C SER A 35 0.98 -2.03 1.68
N TYR A 36 1.58 -0.86 1.51
CA TYR A 36 2.69 -0.69 0.56
C TYR A 36 3.95 -1.44 1.00
N GLU A 37 4.28 -1.43 2.28
CA GLU A 37 5.41 -2.18 2.83
C GLU A 37 5.25 -3.68 2.62
N GLU A 38 4.04 -4.22 2.80
CA GLU A 38 3.77 -5.64 2.55
C GLU A 38 3.85 -5.99 1.06
N ALA A 39 3.36 -5.10 0.18
CA ALA A 39 3.56 -5.25 -1.26
C ALA A 39 5.05 -5.30 -1.64
N LEU A 40 5.86 -4.40 -1.06
CA LEU A 40 7.32 -4.37 -1.27
C LEU A 40 8.05 -5.54 -0.59
N ARG A 41 7.51 -6.10 0.50
CA ARG A 41 8.07 -7.32 1.09
C ARG A 41 7.94 -8.50 0.13
N ILE A 42 6.85 -8.55 -0.64
CA ILE A 42 6.60 -9.58 -1.66
C ILE A 42 7.38 -9.27 -2.95
N GLU A 43 7.41 -8.01 -3.38
CA GLU A 43 8.08 -7.55 -4.59
C GLU A 43 8.87 -6.24 -4.33
N PRO A 44 10.13 -6.34 -3.83
CA PRO A 44 10.89 -5.17 -3.35
C PRO A 44 11.20 -4.09 -4.38
N GLY A 45 11.10 -4.42 -5.67
CA GLY A 45 11.42 -3.54 -6.79
C GLY A 45 10.21 -2.97 -7.53
N GLU A 46 8.98 -3.20 -7.05
CA GLU A 46 7.79 -2.75 -7.78
C GLU A 46 7.71 -1.22 -7.78
N SER A 47 7.94 -0.65 -8.96
CA SER A 47 8.15 0.78 -9.15
C SER A 47 6.93 1.62 -8.77
N THR A 48 5.72 1.10 -9.00
CA THR A 48 4.47 1.80 -8.70
C THR A 48 4.29 1.95 -7.19
N THR A 49 4.55 0.89 -6.44
CA THR A 49 4.41 0.79 -4.99
C THR A 49 5.45 1.68 -4.31
N LEU A 50 6.71 1.65 -4.76
CA LEU A 50 7.76 2.57 -4.29
C LEU A 50 7.37 4.04 -4.51
N SER A 51 6.86 4.36 -5.70
CA SER A 51 6.40 5.72 -6.04
C SER A 51 5.24 6.16 -5.14
N ASN A 52 4.29 5.27 -4.91
CA ASN A 52 3.12 5.51 -4.08
C ASN A 52 3.47 5.69 -2.60
N LEU A 53 4.35 4.86 -2.04
CA LEU A 53 4.85 4.99 -0.67
C LEU A 53 5.63 6.30 -0.49
N LYS A 54 6.45 6.68 -1.47
CA LYS A 54 7.16 7.97 -1.44
C LYS A 54 6.20 9.16 -1.46
N LYS A 55 5.11 9.10 -2.24
CA LYS A 55 4.06 10.13 -2.24
C LYS A 55 3.37 10.18 -0.87
N LEU A 56 3.01 9.03 -0.30
CA LEU A 56 2.38 8.92 1.01
C LEU A 56 3.24 9.57 2.10
N HIS A 57 4.53 9.25 2.17
CA HIS A 57 5.44 9.84 3.17
C HIS A 57 5.53 11.36 3.07
N LYS A 58 5.49 11.92 1.85
CA LYS A 58 5.46 13.38 1.65
C LYS A 58 4.17 14.02 2.18
N VAL A 59 3.04 13.31 2.15
CA VAL A 59 1.78 13.79 2.70
C VAL A 59 1.83 13.74 4.23
N MET A 60 2.28 12.62 4.80
CA MET A 60 2.43 12.44 6.25
C MET A 60 3.40 13.45 6.88
N SER A 61 4.49 13.79 6.20
CA SER A 61 5.45 14.79 6.69
C SER A 61 4.96 16.24 6.60
N ARG A 62 3.84 16.48 5.91
CA ARG A 62 3.20 17.80 5.76
C ARG A 62 1.98 17.97 6.68
N SER A 63 1.66 16.94 7.45
CA SER A 63 0.50 16.87 8.36
C SER A 63 0.88 17.31 9.77
#